data_AF-A0A7H8TH72-F1
#
_entry.id   AF-A0A7H8TH72-F1
#
_cell.length_a   1.000
_cell.length_b   1.000
_cell.length_c   1.000
_cell.angle_alpha   90.00
_cell.angle_beta   90.00
_cell.angle_gamma   90.00
#
_symmetry.space_group_name_H-M   'P 1'
#
loop_
_entity.id
_entity.type
_entity.pdbx_description
1 polymer ?
#
loop_
_entity_poly.entity_id
_entity_poly.type
_entity_poly.pdbx_seq_one_letter_code
_entity_poly.pdbx_strand_id
1 'polypeptide(L)'
;MKEESLDDIFKKKPHKVTHAVVEVAPNNGRAVSLGIYEDHEPDPDFELTVTPDIEESLGISIDHLPITGEHRYMLLYQFHNFGSKLCTVTLELQQPPKREGK
;
A
#
# COMPACT_ATOMS: atom_id res chain seq x y z
N MET A 1 17.54 -10.24 19.23
CA MET A 1 16.78 -9.49 18.21
C MET A 1 16.65 -8.07 18.73
N LYS A 2 17.08 -7.05 17.98
CA LYS A 2 16.87 -5.66 18.38
C LYS A 2 15.46 -5.29 17.96
N GLU A 3 14.58 -5.03 18.93
CA GLU A 3 13.32 -4.33 18.68
C GLU A 3 13.68 -2.92 18.22
N GLU A 4 13.50 -2.61 16.95
CA GLU A 4 13.56 -1.21 16.49
C GLU A 4 12.35 -0.48 17.10
N SER A 5 12.63 0.60 17.83
CA SER A 5 11.58 1.48 18.36
C SER A 5 10.79 2.08 17.21
N LEU A 6 9.47 2.19 17.36
CA LEU A 6 8.60 2.86 16.37
C LEU A 6 9.11 4.28 16.07
N ASP A 7 9.67 4.98 17.06
CA ASP A 7 10.29 6.30 16.92
C ASP A 7 11.47 6.34 15.93
N ASP A 8 12.24 5.26 15.81
CA ASP A 8 13.37 5.17 14.88
C ASP A 8 12.91 4.95 13.43
N ILE A 9 11.74 4.31 13.25
CA ILE A 9 11.11 4.10 11.94
C ILE A 9 10.58 5.43 11.38
N PHE A 10 9.98 6.27 12.23
CA PHE A 10 9.48 7.60 11.83
C PHE A 10 10.59 8.64 11.55
N LYS A 11 11.80 8.42 12.08
CA LYS A 11 12.97 9.31 11.91
C LYS A 11 13.85 8.97 10.69
N LYS A 12 13.86 7.72 10.24
CA LYS A 12 14.52 7.34 8.98
C LYS A 12 13.61 7.77 7.82
N LYS A 13 14.20 8.21 6.70
CA LYS A 13 13.43 8.54 5.47
C LYS A 13 12.42 7.40 5.22
N PRO A 14 11.13 7.70 5.13
CA PRO A 14 10.13 6.64 5.00
C PRO A 14 10.42 5.86 3.72
N HIS A 15 10.56 4.55 3.86
CA HIS A 15 10.71 3.68 2.70
C HIS A 15 9.36 3.62 2.00
N LYS A 16 9.22 4.39 0.92
CA LYS A 16 8.07 4.32 0.03
C LYS A 16 8.14 3.02 -0.74
N VAL A 17 7.08 2.22 -0.68
CA VAL A 17 6.97 0.96 -1.37
C VAL A 17 6.84 1.24 -2.87
N THR A 18 7.66 0.57 -3.68
CA THR A 18 7.50 0.58 -5.14
C THR A 18 6.88 -0.72 -5.67
N HIS A 19 6.95 -1.80 -4.87
CA HIS A 19 6.41 -3.10 -5.20
C HIS A 19 6.07 -3.88 -3.92
N ALA A 20 4.91 -4.51 -3.86
CA ALA A 20 4.53 -5.41 -2.77
C ALA A 20 3.69 -6.58 -3.28
N VAL A 21 3.87 -7.74 -2.66
CA VAL A 21 3.07 -8.95 -2.91
C VAL A 21 2.46 -9.39 -1.60
N VAL A 22 1.13 -9.54 -1.57
CA VAL A 22 0.39 -9.93 -0.36
C VAL A 22 -0.56 -11.07 -0.66
N GLU A 23 -0.55 -12.07 0.21
CA GLU A 23 -1.53 -13.16 0.17
C GLU A 23 -2.70 -12.86 1.11
N VAL A 24 -3.92 -12.94 0.58
CA VAL A 24 -5.17 -12.70 1.31
C VAL A 24 -5.98 -13.99 1.30
N ALA A 25 -6.04 -14.64 2.46
CA ALA A 25 -6.79 -15.87 2.64
C ALA A 25 -8.30 -15.64 2.50
N PRO A 26 -9.09 -16.68 2.16
CA PRO A 26 -10.55 -16.59 2.12
C PRO A 26 -11.15 -16.02 3.41
N ASN A 27 -12.14 -15.14 3.30
CA ASN A 27 -12.84 -14.49 4.40
C ASN A 27 -11.93 -13.75 5.40
N ASN A 28 -10.79 -13.25 4.94
CA ASN A 28 -9.83 -12.52 5.76
C ASN A 28 -9.46 -11.18 5.13
N GLY A 29 -8.98 -10.27 5.98
CA GLY A 29 -8.42 -8.99 5.59
C GLY A 29 -6.90 -8.94 5.73
N ARG A 30 -6.25 -8.14 4.90
CA ARG A 30 -4.83 -7.78 5.01
C ARG A 30 -4.63 -6.30 4.74
N ALA A 31 -3.77 -5.66 5.54
CA ALA A 31 -3.36 -4.28 5.32
C ALA A 31 -1.88 -4.24 4.90
N VAL A 32 -1.56 -3.38 3.94
CA VAL A 32 -0.19 -3.14 3.45
C VAL A 32 0.10 -1.65 3.59
N SER A 33 1.13 -1.32 4.38
CA SER A 33 1.64 0.06 4.45
C SER A 33 2.51 0.33 3.24
N LEU A 34 2.16 1.36 2.47
CA LEU A 34 2.88 1.76 1.25
C LEU A 34 3.96 2.82 1.51
N GLY A 35 4.01 3.32 2.74
CA GLY A 35 5.00 4.30 3.19
C GLY A 35 4.34 5.52 3.79
N ILE A 36 5.18 6.52 4.07
CA ILE A 36 4.77 7.83 4.58
C ILE A 36 5.06 8.86 3.50
N TYR A 37 4.08 9.73 3.27
CA TYR A 37 4.07 10.75 2.24
C TYR A 37 3.85 12.11 2.88
N GLU A 38 4.32 13.18 2.25
CA GLU A 38 4.01 14.53 2.68
C GLU A 38 2.65 14.96 2.13
N ASP A 39 1.88 15.75 2.88
CA ASP A 39 0.49 16.11 2.54
C ASP A 39 0.35 16.87 1.20
N HIS A 40 1.46 17.42 0.68
CA HIS A 40 1.51 18.17 -0.57
C HIS A 40 2.06 17.36 -1.75
N GLU A 41 2.52 16.13 -1.51
CA GLU A 41 2.86 15.21 -2.59
C GLU A 41 1.58 14.62 -3.17
N PRO A 42 1.51 14.40 -4.50
CA PRO A 42 0.39 13.67 -5.09
C PRO A 42 0.34 12.25 -4.53
N ASP A 43 -0.86 11.71 -4.39
CA ASP A 43 -1.04 10.30 -4.04
C ASP A 43 -0.29 9.42 -5.06
N PRO A 44 0.47 8.42 -4.59
CA PRO A 44 1.13 7.46 -5.47
C PRO A 44 0.07 6.63 -6.21
N ASP A 45 0.28 6.42 -7.50
CA ASP A 45 -0.57 5.56 -8.31
C ASP A 45 0.00 4.15 -8.34
N PHE A 46 -0.75 3.17 -7.81
CA PHE A 46 -0.34 1.77 -7.80
C PHE A 46 -1.24 0.98 -8.72
N GLU A 47 -0.62 0.24 -9.65
CA GLU A 47 -1.32 -0.81 -10.38
C GLU A 47 -1.47 -2.04 -9.49
N LEU A 48 -2.68 -2.61 -9.53
CA LEU A 48 -3.04 -3.80 -8.79
C LEU A 48 -3.23 -4.96 -9.76
N THR A 49 -2.66 -6.12 -9.42
CA THR A 49 -2.92 -7.38 -10.10
C THR A 49 -3.33 -8.42 -9.08
N VAL A 50 -4.43 -9.14 -9.33
CA VAL A 50 -4.96 -10.17 -8.44
C VAL A 50 -4.85 -11.56 -9.09
N THR A 51 -4.39 -12.57 -8.36
CA THR A 51 -4.26 -13.95 -8.86
C THR A 51 -4.64 -14.98 -7.79
N PRO A 52 -5.56 -15.93 -8.06
CA PRO A 52 -6.41 -16.01 -9.24
C PRO A 52 -7.34 -14.80 -9.33
N ASP A 53 -7.84 -14.52 -10.53
CA ASP A 53 -8.78 -13.42 -10.74
C ASP A 53 -10.05 -13.66 -9.92
N ILE A 54 -10.18 -12.86 -8.85
CA ILE A 54 -11.31 -12.84 -7.93
C ILE A 54 -11.71 -11.40 -7.62
N GLU A 55 -11.46 -10.47 -8.54
CA GLU A 55 -11.63 -9.03 -8.31
C GLU A 55 -13.04 -8.69 -7.80
N GLU A 56 -14.09 -9.36 -8.30
CA GLU A 56 -15.47 -9.19 -7.84
C GLU A 56 -15.70 -9.62 -6.37
N SER A 57 -14.82 -10.46 -5.83
CA SER A 57 -14.85 -10.96 -4.45
C SER A 57 -13.78 -10.34 -3.56
N LEU A 58 -13.00 -9.37 -4.07
CA LEU A 58 -11.96 -8.68 -3.32
C LEU A 58 -12.40 -7.24 -3.04
N GLY A 59 -12.68 -6.92 -1.78
CA GLY A 59 -12.83 -5.54 -1.33
C GLY A 59 -11.46 -4.86 -1.23
N ILE A 60 -11.35 -3.63 -1.73
CA ILE A 60 -10.13 -2.83 -1.67
C ILE A 60 -10.50 -1.45 -1.12
N SER A 61 -9.78 -1.00 -0.10
CA SER A 61 -9.89 0.38 0.41
C SER A 61 -8.51 0.98 0.65
N ILE A 62 -8.46 2.30 0.59
CA ILE A 62 -7.25 3.08 0.80
C ILE A 62 -7.49 4.01 1.99
N ASP A 63 -6.56 4.01 2.94
CA ASP A 63 -6.61 4.88 4.10
C ASP A 63 -5.38 5.78 4.16
N HIS A 64 -5.63 7.06 4.43
CA HIS A 64 -4.62 8.06 4.75
C HIS A 64 -4.63 8.30 6.25
N LEU A 65 -3.68 7.71 6.97
CA LEU A 65 -3.55 7.90 8.41
C LEU A 65 -2.65 9.12 8.70
N PRO A 66 -3.19 10.24 9.19
CA PRO A 66 -2.40 11.42 9.49
C PRO A 66 -1.43 11.15 10.65
N ILE A 67 -0.19 11.62 10.53
CA ILE A 67 0.78 11.55 11.62
C ILE A 67 0.64 12.84 12.44
N THR A 68 0.19 12.68 13.69
CA THR A 68 -0.16 13.83 14.54
C THR A 68 1.05 14.73 14.79
N GLY A 69 0.88 16.03 14.52
CA GLY A 69 1.94 17.03 14.70
C GLY A 69 2.90 17.15 13.51
N GLU A 70 2.62 16.46 12.40
CA GLU A 70 3.43 16.48 11.19
C GLU A 70 2.57 16.75 9.94
N HIS A 71 3.19 17.30 8.89
CA HIS A 71 2.56 17.46 7.56
C HIS A 71 2.76 16.20 6.70
N ARG A 72 2.49 15.05 7.31
CA ARG A 72 2.75 13.73 6.74
C ARG A 72 1.59 12.78 7.05
N TYR A 73 1.34 11.85 6.14
CA TYR A 73 0.39 10.76 6.33
C TYR A 73 1.02 9.41 5.95
N MET A 74 0.55 8.34 6.57
CA MET A 74 0.82 6.97 6.15
C MET A 74 -0.27 6.51 5.19
N LEU A 75 0.13 6.00 4.04
CA LEU A 75 -0.78 5.40 3.07
C LEU A 75 -0.90 3.89 3.32
N LEU A 76 -2.13 3.41 3.45
CA LEU A 76 -2.44 1.99 3.68
C LEU A 76 -3.43 1.50 2.63
N TYR A 77 -3.13 0.35 2.03
CA TYR A 77 -4.10 -0.42 1.27
C TYR A 77 -4.64 -1.53 2.14
N GLN A 78 -5.96 -1.64 2.21
CA GLN A 78 -6.65 -2.75 2.85
C GLN A 78 -7.33 -3.61 1.81
N PHE A 79 -7.10 -4.91 1.92
CA PHE A 79 -7.69 -5.94 1.08
C PHE A 79 -8.58 -6.82 1.93
N HIS A 80 -9.77 -7.15 1.44
CA HIS A 80 -10.66 -8.10 2.09
C HIS A 80 -11.15 -9.12 1.07
N ASN A 81 -10.76 -10.38 1.24
CA ASN A 81 -11.15 -11.45 0.34
C ASN A 81 -12.45 -12.08 0.84
N PHE A 82 -13.57 -11.77 0.21
CA PHE A 82 -14.89 -12.38 0.47
C PHE A 82 -15.11 -13.70 -0.28
N GLY A 83 -14.13 -14.11 -1.10
CA GLY A 83 -14.17 -15.33 -1.88
C GLY A 83 -13.78 -16.58 -1.06
N SER A 84 -13.80 -17.73 -1.75
CA SER A 84 -13.48 -19.04 -1.16
C SER A 84 -12.07 -19.54 -1.48
N LYS A 85 -11.26 -18.75 -2.19
CA LYS A 85 -9.90 -19.12 -2.64
C LYS A 85 -8.89 -18.12 -2.09
N LEU A 86 -7.69 -18.61 -1.76
CA LEU A 86 -6.54 -17.74 -1.51
C LEU A 86 -6.27 -16.89 -2.75
N CYS A 87 -6.01 -15.60 -2.55
CA CYS A 87 -5.53 -14.73 -3.62
C CYS A 87 -4.21 -14.08 -3.25
N THR A 88 -3.40 -13.84 -4.27
CA THR A 88 -2.20 -13.02 -4.22
C THR A 88 -2.54 -11.69 -4.88
N VAL A 89 -2.31 -10.59 -4.19
CA VAL A 89 -2.40 -9.24 -4.73
C VAL A 89 -0.98 -8.71 -4.89
N THR A 90 -0.66 -8.25 -6.09
CA THR A 90 0.58 -7.56 -6.41
C THR A 90 0.27 -6.08 -6.59
N LEU A 91 1.06 -5.24 -5.93
CA LEU A 91 1.03 -3.79 -6.03
C LEU A 91 2.33 -3.34 -6.72
N GLU A 92 2.22 -2.52 -7.76
CA GLU A 92 3.38 -1.93 -8.44
C GLU A 92 3.17 -0.43 -8.64
N LEU A 93 4.12 0.37 -8.15
CA LEU A 93 4.07 1.83 -8.28
C LEU A 93 4.23 2.21 -9.76
N GLN A 94 3.20 2.83 -10.32
CA GLN A 94 3.26 3.39 -11.66
C GLN A 94 4.24 4.56 -11.65
N GLN A 95 5.27 4.48 -12.49
CA GLN A 95 6.08 5.66 -12.74
C GLN A 95 5.21 6.72 -13.40
N PRO A 96 5.35 8.01 -13.05
CA PRO A 96 4.66 9.05 -13.78
C PRO A 96 4.98 8.88 -15.27
N PRO A 97 4.00 9.01 -16.17
CA PRO A 97 4.24 8.84 -17.59
C PRO A 97 5.43 9.72 -17.97
N LYS A 98 6.48 9.10 -18.52
CA LYS A 98 7.62 9.84 -19.07
C LYS A 98 7.00 10.84 -20.05
N ARG A 99 7.07 12.14 -19.72
CA ARG A 99 6.70 13.17 -20.68
C ARG A 99 7.60 12.96 -21.88
N GLU A 100 7.07 12.40 -22.96
CA GLU A 100 7.76 12.39 -24.24
C GLU A 100 8.01 13.85 -24.60
N GLY A 101 9.29 14.22 -24.67
CA GLY A 101 9.72 15.55 -25.03
C GLY A 101 9.18 15.90 -26.42
N LYS A 102 8.54 17.07 -26.51
CA LYS A 102 8.24 17.74 -27.77
C LYS A 102 9.50 18.01 -28.57
#